data_AF-A0AAV8Y3D3-F1
#
_entry.id   AF-A0AAV8Y3D3-F1
#
_cell.length_a   1.000
_cell.length_b   1.000
_cell.length_c   1.000
_cell.angle_alpha   90.00
_cell.angle_beta   90.00
_cell.angle_gamma   90.00
#
_symmetry.space_group_name_H-M   'P 1'
#
loop_
_entity.id
_entity.type
_entity.pdbx_description
1 polymer ?
#
loop_
_entity_poly.entity_id
_entity_poly.type
_entity_poly.pdbx_seq_one_letter_code
_entity_poly.pdbx_strand_id
1 'polypeptide(L)'
;METRLFGAAKFWLASKQTEVKDWQTFKRAFNKTFIFKRSKREAWKSMEACVQTNKDNVSAYFVKKIALCKNLGMNFEETKEQVAIGLWSKELSTYIMSQSHEEEENLFQDIITNGRIDFARKERIIEEKGKKIEQRNDNRK
;
A
#
# COMPACT_ATOMS: atom_id res chain seq x y z
N MET A 1 25.88 -28.82 21.30
CA MET A 1 25.00 -28.22 20.28
C MET A 1 25.22 -26.71 20.35
N GLU A 2 26.03 -26.15 19.44
CA GLU A 2 26.40 -24.73 19.47
C GLU A 2 25.23 -23.85 19.03
N THR A 3 24.84 -22.91 19.89
CA THR A 3 23.73 -21.99 19.62
C THR A 3 24.19 -20.91 18.63
N ARG A 4 23.54 -20.77 17.47
CA ARG A 4 23.75 -19.65 16.51
C ARG A 4 23.20 -18.29 17.02
N LEU A 5 22.90 -18.20 18.31
CA LEU A 5 22.36 -17.01 18.94
C LEU A 5 23.50 -16.16 19.50
N PHE A 6 23.41 -14.86 19.28
CA PHE A 6 24.39 -13.87 19.75
C PHE A 6 23.70 -12.77 20.55
N GLY A 7 24.48 -12.03 21.34
CA GLY A 7 23.98 -10.91 22.15
C GLY A 7 22.81 -11.29 23.07
N ALA A 8 21.79 -10.42 23.14
CA ALA A 8 20.64 -10.57 24.02
C ALA A 8 19.90 -11.91 23.85
N ALA A 9 19.84 -12.46 22.62
CA ALA A 9 19.17 -13.74 22.36
C ALA A 9 19.91 -14.93 23.00
N LYS A 10 21.25 -14.87 23.09
CA LYS A 10 22.06 -15.90 23.76
C LYS A 10 21.79 -15.91 25.27
N PHE A 11 21.82 -14.73 25.90
CA PHE A 11 21.55 -14.59 27.33
C PHE A 11 20.11 -14.96 27.69
N TRP A 12 19.14 -14.61 26.83
CA TRP A 12 17.75 -15.03 26.98
C TRP A 12 17.57 -16.54 26.94
N LEU A 13 18.22 -17.24 26.00
CA LEU A 13 18.11 -18.71 25.95
C LEU A 13 18.76 -19.35 27.17
N ALA A 14 19.89 -18.80 27.65
CA ALA A 14 20.55 -19.26 28.86
C ALA A 14 19.66 -19.13 30.11
N SER A 15 18.86 -18.05 30.22
CA SER A 15 17.91 -17.88 31.33
C SER A 15 16.66 -18.75 31.23
N LYS A 16 16.44 -19.43 30.09
CA LYS A 16 15.26 -20.26 29.79
C LYS A 16 15.56 -21.75 29.67
N GLN A 17 16.76 -22.20 30.05
CA GLN A 17 17.21 -23.59 29.92
C GLN A 17 16.30 -24.62 30.62
N THR A 18 15.61 -24.25 31.70
CA THR A 18 14.68 -25.13 32.42
C THR A 18 13.30 -25.23 31.75
N GLU A 19 12.92 -24.21 30.99
CA GLU A 19 11.61 -24.07 30.32
C GLU A 19 11.65 -24.57 28.86
N VAL A 20 12.78 -24.36 28.17
CA VAL A 20 12.96 -24.71 26.75
C VAL A 20 13.67 -26.05 26.65
N LYS A 21 12.88 -27.12 26.57
CA LYS A 21 13.39 -28.51 26.50
C LYS A 21 13.41 -29.10 25.09
N ASP A 22 12.71 -28.46 24.16
CA ASP A 22 12.54 -28.92 22.79
C ASP A 22 12.44 -27.75 21.82
N TRP A 23 12.58 -28.06 20.53
CA TRP A 23 12.56 -27.05 19.47
C TRP A 23 11.22 -26.31 19.33
N GLN A 24 10.08 -26.96 19.59
CA GLN A 24 8.78 -26.29 19.50
C GLN A 24 8.61 -25.27 20.63
N THR A 25 9.01 -25.64 21.85
CA THR A 25 8.99 -24.77 23.02
C THR A 25 9.97 -23.59 22.85
N PHE A 26 11.16 -23.84 22.28
CA PHE A 26 12.08 -22.79 21.86
C PHE A 26 11.42 -21.83 20.88
N LYS A 27 10.88 -22.33 19.75
CA LYS A 27 10.30 -21.51 18.68
C LYS A 27 9.15 -20.66 19.20
N ARG A 28 8.27 -21.24 20.02
CA ARG A 28 7.15 -20.52 20.66
C ARG A 28 7.65 -19.40 21.58
N ALA A 29 8.58 -19.70 22.48
CA ALA A 29 9.11 -18.73 23.43
C ALA A 29 9.94 -17.62 22.74
N PHE A 30 10.72 -17.99 21.73
CA PHE A 30 11.54 -17.08 20.94
C PHE A 30 10.66 -16.12 20.15
N ASN A 31 9.64 -16.63 19.46
CA ASN A 31 8.67 -15.80 18.75
C ASN A 31 7.94 -14.85 19.70
N LYS A 32 7.54 -15.32 20.89
CA LYS A 32 6.90 -14.46 21.90
C LYS A 32 7.81 -13.33 22.40
N THR A 33 9.12 -13.57 22.48
CA THR A 33 10.08 -12.64 23.07
C THR A 33 10.67 -11.66 22.06
N PHE A 34 11.05 -12.15 20.88
CA PHE A 34 11.81 -11.39 19.89
C PHE A 34 11.03 -11.04 18.62
N ILE A 35 9.97 -11.80 18.31
CA ILE A 35 9.09 -11.45 17.19
C ILE A 35 7.96 -10.61 17.75
N PHE A 36 8.21 -9.30 17.82
CA PHE A 36 7.16 -8.33 18.08
C PHE A 36 6.17 -8.36 16.92
N LYS A 37 5.02 -8.99 17.13
CA LYS A 37 3.87 -8.76 16.25
C LYS A 37 3.56 -7.27 16.36
N ARG A 38 3.56 -6.55 15.23
CA ARG A 38 3.02 -5.18 15.19
C ARG A 38 1.68 -5.20 15.90
N SER A 39 1.52 -4.34 16.90
CA SER A 39 0.26 -4.19 17.59
C SER A 39 -0.82 -3.77 16.57
N LYS A 40 -2.08 -4.11 16.85
CA LYS A 40 -3.21 -3.67 16.02
C LYS A 40 -3.18 -2.14 15.83
N ARG A 41 -2.75 -1.39 16.85
CA ARG A 41 -2.56 0.05 16.81
C ARG A 41 -1.49 0.49 15.82
N GLU A 42 -0.32 -0.14 15.82
CA GLU A 42 0.76 0.18 14.87
C GLU A 42 0.41 -0.20 13.43
N ALA A 43 -0.29 -1.32 13.25
CA ALA A 43 -0.83 -1.72 11.96
C ALA A 43 -1.84 -0.68 11.45
N TRP A 44 -2.73 -0.21 12.33
CA TRP A 44 -3.70 0.85 12.01
C TRP A 44 -3.01 2.16 11.60
N LYS A 45 -2.05 2.63 12.40
CA LYS A 45 -1.26 3.83 12.08
C LYS A 45 -0.52 3.70 10.74
N SER A 46 0.04 2.52 10.46
CA SER A 46 0.72 2.26 9.18
C SER A 46 -0.25 2.29 8.00
N MET A 47 -1.47 1.77 8.19
CA MET A 47 -2.53 1.80 7.20
C MET A 47 -3.02 3.23 6.95
N GLU A 48 -3.31 4.01 8.01
CA GLU A 48 -3.73 5.41 7.89
C GLU A 48 -2.67 6.28 7.22
N ALA A 49 -1.39 6.10 7.59
CA ALA A 49 -0.27 6.81 6.98
C ALA A 49 0.01 6.42 5.52
N CYS A 50 -0.56 5.30 5.05
CA CYS A 50 -0.44 4.89 3.66
C CYS A 50 -1.42 5.70 2.80
N VAL A 51 -0.95 6.84 2.30
CA VAL A 51 -1.63 7.72 1.35
C VAL A 51 -0.78 7.85 0.08
N GLN A 52 -1.43 8.05 -1.06
CA GLN A 52 -0.80 8.31 -2.34
C GLN A 52 -0.38 9.79 -2.40
N THR A 53 0.85 10.05 -2.79
CA THR A 53 1.30 11.39 -3.17
C THR A 53 1.17 11.62 -4.67
N ASN A 54 1.26 12.87 -5.12
CA ASN A 54 1.21 13.22 -6.55
C ASN A 54 2.34 12.59 -7.41
N LYS A 55 3.41 12.11 -6.78
CA LYS A 55 4.55 11.45 -7.44
C LYS A 55 4.46 9.93 -7.40
N ASP A 56 3.56 9.38 -6.58
CA ASP A 56 3.46 7.94 -6.42
C ASP A 56 2.70 7.30 -7.57
N ASN A 57 3.20 6.14 -8.01
CA ASN A 57 2.48 5.28 -8.91
C ASN A 57 1.22 4.73 -8.20
N VAL A 58 0.05 4.97 -8.80
CA VAL A 58 -1.24 4.59 -8.22
C VAL A 58 -1.37 3.08 -8.02
N SER A 59 -0.78 2.27 -8.90
CA SER A 59 -0.80 0.81 -8.80
C SER A 59 -0.02 0.32 -7.58
N ALA A 60 1.17 0.87 -7.38
CA ALA A 60 2.02 0.54 -6.23
C ALA A 60 1.36 0.97 -4.91
N TYR A 61 0.74 2.16 -4.90
CA TYR A 61 -0.08 2.62 -3.78
C TYR A 61 -1.22 1.64 -3.48
N PHE A 62 -2.00 1.24 -4.49
CA PHE A 62 -3.14 0.35 -4.33
C PHE A 62 -2.75 -0.97 -3.69
N VAL A 63 -1.77 -1.69 -4.28
CA VAL A 63 -1.32 -3.00 -3.78
C VAL A 63 -0.80 -2.89 -2.34
N LYS A 64 -0.06 -1.82 -2.02
CA LYS A 64 0.42 -1.57 -0.66
C LYS A 64 -0.73 -1.31 0.32
N LYS A 65 -1.72 -0.51 -0.06
CA LYS A 65 -2.88 -0.18 0.77
C LYS A 65 -3.74 -1.42 1.04
N ILE A 66 -4.05 -2.20 0.00
CA ILE A 66 -4.76 -3.48 0.11
C ILE A 66 -4.07 -4.42 1.10
N ALA A 67 -2.75 -4.60 0.99
CA ALA A 67 -2.00 -5.46 1.90
C ALA A 67 -2.12 -5.02 3.37
N LEU A 68 -2.12 -3.70 3.63
CA LEU A 68 -2.30 -3.16 4.98
C LEU A 68 -3.72 -3.37 5.51
N CYS A 69 -4.74 -3.16 4.68
CA CYS A 69 -6.14 -3.41 5.04
C CYS A 69 -6.40 -4.90 5.33
N LYS A 70 -5.86 -5.81 4.50
CA LYS A 70 -5.92 -7.26 4.72
C LYS A 70 -5.26 -7.68 6.04
N ASN A 71 -4.11 -7.10 6.37
CA ASN A 71 -3.44 -7.37 7.64
C ASN A 71 -4.26 -6.92 8.87
N LEU A 72 -5.21 -6.00 8.68
CA LEU A 72 -6.14 -5.55 9.70
C LEU A 72 -7.45 -6.35 9.72
N GLY A 73 -7.64 -7.27 8.76
CA GLY A 73 -8.85 -8.08 8.64
C GLY A 73 -10.07 -7.30 8.15
N MET A 74 -9.85 -6.22 7.40
CA MET A 74 -10.94 -5.44 6.81
C MET A 74 -11.66 -6.24 5.73
N ASN A 75 -12.98 -6.04 5.64
CA ASN A 75 -13.75 -6.53 4.51
C ASN A 75 -13.50 -5.66 3.26
N PHE A 76 -14.08 -6.06 2.12
CA PHE A 76 -13.87 -5.37 0.86
C PHE A 76 -14.37 -3.92 0.88
N GLU A 77 -15.54 -3.66 1.46
CA GLU A 77 -16.13 -2.31 1.48
C GLU A 77 -15.31 -1.36 2.35
N GLU A 78 -14.88 -1.81 3.54
CA GLU A 78 -13.96 -1.07 4.41
C GLU A 78 -12.61 -0.82 3.69
N THR A 79 -12.12 -1.82 2.97
CA THR A 79 -10.86 -1.72 2.22
C THR A 79 -10.97 -0.70 1.09
N LYS A 80 -12.07 -0.73 0.34
CA LYS A 80 -12.39 0.21 -0.74
C LYS A 80 -12.48 1.64 -0.21
N GLU A 81 -13.15 1.84 0.92
CA GLU A 81 -13.21 3.14 1.59
C GLU A 81 -11.80 3.63 1.97
N GLN A 82 -10.97 2.78 2.56
CA GLN A 82 -9.59 3.14 2.91
C GLN A 82 -8.72 3.45 1.69
N VAL A 83 -8.90 2.73 0.59
CA VAL A 83 -8.27 3.07 -0.70
C VAL A 83 -8.74 4.45 -1.15
N ALA A 84 -10.04 4.73 -1.14
CA ALA A 84 -10.58 6.04 -1.55
C ALA A 84 -10.05 7.20 -0.70
N ILE A 85 -9.95 7.02 0.63
CA ILE A 85 -9.43 8.02 1.57
C ILE A 85 -7.96 8.33 1.27
N GLY A 86 -7.17 7.32 0.91
CA GLY A 86 -5.74 7.50 0.70
C GLY A 86 -5.35 7.89 -0.72
N LEU A 87 -6.27 7.97 -1.68
CA LEU A 87 -5.95 8.38 -3.05
C LEU A 87 -5.62 9.88 -3.13
N TRP A 88 -4.68 10.23 -4.00
CA TRP A 88 -4.31 11.63 -4.24
C TRP A 88 -5.39 12.39 -5.02
N SER A 89 -5.98 11.73 -6.02
CA SER A 89 -7.00 12.31 -6.89
C SER A 89 -8.37 12.21 -6.23
N LYS A 90 -8.96 13.37 -5.92
CA LYS A 90 -10.31 13.47 -5.35
C LYS A 90 -11.35 12.97 -6.35
N GLU A 91 -11.16 13.24 -7.63
CA GLU A 91 -12.03 12.80 -8.71
C GLU A 91 -12.02 11.27 -8.81
N LEU A 92 -10.83 10.65 -8.75
CA LEU A 92 -10.71 9.19 -8.74
C LEU A 92 -11.33 8.57 -7.49
N SER A 93 -11.07 9.15 -6.31
CA SER A 93 -11.69 8.74 -5.05
C SER A 93 -13.22 8.75 -5.13
N THR A 94 -13.79 9.85 -5.64
CA THR A 94 -15.23 9.99 -5.83
C THR A 94 -15.77 8.96 -6.82
N TYR A 95 -15.07 8.77 -7.95
CA TYR A 95 -15.46 7.82 -8.98
C TYR A 95 -15.52 6.38 -8.44
N ILE A 96 -14.47 5.90 -7.77
CA ILE A 96 -14.46 4.51 -7.28
C ILE A 96 -15.51 4.27 -6.20
N MET A 97 -15.83 5.30 -5.39
CA MET A 97 -16.88 5.21 -4.37
C MET A 97 -18.28 5.22 -4.97
N SER A 98 -18.47 5.82 -6.15
CA SER A 98 -19.77 5.79 -6.85
C SER A 98 -20.02 4.50 -7.63
N GLN A 99 -18.98 3.72 -7.92
CA GLN A 99 -19.10 2.45 -8.63
C GLN A 99 -19.32 1.30 -7.66
N SER A 100 -20.15 0.32 -8.05
CA SER A 100 -20.24 -0.96 -7.35
C SER A 100 -19.09 -1.85 -7.82
N HIS A 101 -18.38 -2.43 -6.85
CA HIS A 101 -17.31 -3.40 -7.13
C HIS A 101 -17.56 -4.60 -6.21
N GLU A 102 -17.33 -5.81 -6.73
CA GLU A 102 -17.48 -7.05 -5.95
C GLU A 102 -16.13 -7.56 -5.42
N GLU A 103 -15.04 -7.22 -6.11
CA GLU A 103 -13.69 -7.77 -5.86
C GLU A 103 -12.60 -6.70 -6.09
N GLU A 104 -11.41 -6.97 -5.54
CA GLU A 104 -10.25 -6.06 -5.58
C GLU A 104 -9.71 -5.87 -6.99
N GLU A 105 -9.80 -6.90 -7.83
CA GLU A 105 -9.37 -6.92 -9.21
C GLU A 105 -10.17 -5.91 -10.04
N ASN A 106 -11.49 -5.88 -9.85
CA ASN A 106 -12.39 -4.95 -10.53
C ASN A 106 -12.06 -3.50 -10.14
N LEU A 107 -11.89 -3.26 -8.83
CA LEU A 107 -11.50 -1.95 -8.30
C LEU A 107 -10.14 -1.50 -8.87
N PHE A 108 -9.18 -2.41 -8.96
CA PHE A 108 -7.86 -2.12 -9.52
C PHE A 108 -7.95 -1.74 -11.01
N GLN A 109 -8.67 -2.52 -11.82
CA GLN A 109 -8.81 -2.24 -13.25
C GLN A 109 -9.41 -0.87 -13.51
N ASP A 110 -10.41 -0.48 -12.72
CA ASP A 110 -11.07 0.83 -12.80
C ASP A 110 -10.11 1.97 -12.45
N ILE A 111 -9.31 1.80 -11.38
CA ILE A 111 -8.27 2.75 -10.99
C ILE A 111 -7.24 2.96 -12.11
N ILE A 112 -6.77 1.87 -12.72
CA ILE A 112 -5.78 1.93 -13.81
C ILE A 112 -6.38 2.55 -15.06
N THR A 113 -7.60 2.16 -15.42
CA THR A 113 -8.28 2.65 -16.62
C THR A 113 -8.52 4.15 -16.53
N ASN A 114 -8.94 4.65 -15.37
CA ASN A 114 -9.11 6.08 -15.13
C ASN A 114 -7.77 6.83 -15.30
N GLY A 115 -6.69 6.31 -14.70
CA GLY A 115 -5.35 6.89 -14.88
C GLY A 115 -4.87 6.93 -16.33
N ARG A 116 -5.17 5.90 -17.13
CA ARG A 116 -4.86 5.87 -18.57
C ARG A 116 -5.65 6.92 -19.35
N ILE A 117 -6.93 7.08 -19.06
CA ILE A 117 -7.79 8.08 -19.71
C ILE A 117 -7.31 9.50 -19.36
N ASP A 118 -6.97 9.76 -18.10
CA ASP A 118 -6.46 11.05 -17.65
C ASP A 118 -5.12 11.41 -18.31
N PHE A 119 -4.23 10.42 -18.47
CA PHE A 119 -2.97 10.62 -19.19
C PHE A 119 -3.23 10.96 -20.67
N ALA A 120 -4.02 10.16 -21.37
CA ALA A 120 -4.34 10.39 -22.79
C ALA A 120 -5.01 11.76 -23.01
N ARG A 121 -5.87 12.20 -22.08
CA ARG A 121 -6.48 13.54 -22.10
C ARG A 121 -5.43 14.64 -21.99
N LYS A 122 -4.46 14.50 -21.09
CA LYS A 122 -3.39 15.48 -20.89
C LYS A 122 -2.52 15.60 -22.15
N GLU A 123 -2.14 14.47 -22.76
CA GLU A 123 -1.36 14.46 -24.00
C GLU A 123 -2.08 15.20 -25.12
N ARG A 124 -3.35 14.87 -25.39
CA ARG A 124 -4.16 15.57 -26.41
C ARG A 124 -4.19 17.08 -26.21
N ILE A 125 -4.37 17.54 -24.96
CA ILE A 125 -4.42 18.98 -24.65
C ILE A 125 -3.06 19.65 -24.89
N ILE A 126 -1.96 18.99 -24.56
CA ILE A 126 -0.60 19.50 -24.78
C ILE A 126 -0.33 19.63 -26.28
N GLU A 127 -0.67 18.61 -27.07
CA GLU A 127 -0.54 18.63 -28.53
C GLU A 127 -1.35 19.75 -29.17
N GLU A 128 -2.61 19.95 -28.76
CA GLU A 128 -3.46 21.03 -29.26
C GLU A 128 -2.89 22.42 -28.95
N LYS A 129 -2.26 22.59 -27.78
CA LYS A 129 -1.58 23.84 -27.42
C LYS A 129 -0.31 24.05 -28.25
N GLY A 130 0.46 22.99 -28.49
CA GLY A 130 1.65 23.03 -29.36
C GLY A 130 1.30 23.50 -30.77
N LYS A 131 0.29 22.88 -31.40
CA LYS A 131 -0.20 23.23 -32.75
C LYS A 131 -0.65 24.70 -32.84
N LYS A 132 -1.33 25.22 -31.81
CA LYS A 132 -1.75 26.64 -31.76
C LYS A 132 -0.57 27.62 -31.67
N ILE A 133 0.52 27.22 -31.01
CA ILE A 133 1.72 28.06 -30.88
C ILE A 133 2.47 28.09 -32.22
N GLU A 134 2.63 26.94 -32.87
CA GLU A 134 3.26 26.82 -34.20
C GLU A 134 2.53 27.68 -35.24
N GLN A 135 1.20 27.56 -35.33
CA GLN A 135 0.38 28.37 -36.24
C GLN A 135 0.52 29.89 -36.00
N ARG A 136 0.67 30.31 -34.74
CA ARG A 136 0.87 31.73 -34.40
C ARG A 136 2.25 32.25 -34.81
N ASN A 137 3.27 31.39 -34.78
CA ASN A 137 4.62 31.76 -35.17
C ASN A 137 4.79 31.81 -36.69
N ASP A 138 4.13 30.92 -37.43
CA ASP A 138 4.12 30.94 -38.90
C ASP A 138 3.38 32.17 -39.43
N ASN A 139 2.27 32.58 -38.81
CA ASN A 139 1.54 33.80 -39.19
C ASN A 139 2.28 35.12 -38.88
N ARG A 140 3.47 35.06 -38.25
CA ARG A 140 4.30 36.24 -37.91
C ARG A 140 5.56 36.35 -38.77
N LYS A 141 5.84 35.36 -39.62
CA LYS A 141 6.92 35.40 -40.61
C LYS A 141 6.37 35.85 -41.95
#